data_AF-A0A350P008-F1
#
_entry.id   AF-A0A350P008-F1
#
_cell.length_a   1.000
_cell.length_b   1.000
_cell.length_c   1.000
_cell.angle_alpha   90.00
_cell.angle_beta   90.00
_cell.angle_gamma   90.00
#
_symmetry.space_group_name_H-M   'P 1'
#
loop_
_entity.id
_entity.type
_entity.pdbx_description
1 polymer ?
#
loop_
_entity_poly.entity_id
_entity_poly.type
_entity_poly.pdbx_seq_one_letter_code
_entity_poly.pdbx_strand_id
1 'polypeptide(L)'
;MASKNRPTDEFIELLRRSGSSDRAVAFTAQREIAKALEVPIRKGVLFGDVVTSIYEAMPLEPAASPEFPLDLLAPGTETDHVAYTNPGNGRIPERHVEGDYVMVNTYGISSSIDFLLKYARSANWNIVSRAMQVLESSFVKKINDDGWHTLLAAAVDRNILVYDADAAAGQFTKRLVSLLKTVMRRNGGGNSVTAPGRLTDLYCSPEAIEDIRNWGVDQLDEVSRREIYTATDDGPAITRVFGVNLHDIFEFGDGQEYQTYFTSDLGGSLASSDVELVIGLDQAANDSFVMPVKQEVEIFEDEALHRHQRQGYYGTAEIGFGVLDNRRVLAGSF
;
A
#
# COMPACT_ATOMS: atom_id res chain seq x y z
N MET A 1 -9.33 -21.64 10.59
CA MET A 1 -9.69 -23.07 10.42
C MET A 1 -10.77 -23.21 9.35
N ALA A 2 -10.42 -23.63 8.13
CA ALA A 2 -11.36 -24.09 7.10
C ALA A 2 -10.60 -24.88 6.01
N SER A 3 -9.98 -26.00 6.38
CA SER A 3 -9.30 -26.93 5.44
C SER A 3 -10.21 -28.07 4.96
N LYS A 4 -11.52 -27.81 4.77
CA LYS A 4 -12.54 -28.88 4.68
C LYS A 4 -13.34 -28.97 3.38
N ASN A 5 -12.92 -28.32 2.31
CA ASN A 5 -13.45 -28.64 0.98
C ASN A 5 -12.41 -29.48 0.25
N ARG A 6 -12.71 -30.79 0.10
CA ARG A 6 -11.95 -31.65 -0.80
C ARG A 6 -11.95 -30.98 -2.18
N PRO A 7 -10.78 -30.75 -2.80
CA PRO A 7 -10.73 -30.19 -4.15
C PRO A 7 -11.56 -31.05 -5.12
N THR A 8 -11.98 -30.47 -6.24
CA THR A 8 -12.64 -31.24 -7.30
C THR A 8 -11.77 -32.45 -7.68
N ASP A 9 -12.40 -33.59 -7.97
CA ASP A 9 -11.65 -34.82 -8.27
C ASP A 9 -10.77 -34.65 -9.53
N GLU A 10 -11.13 -33.73 -10.43
CA GLU A 10 -10.31 -33.28 -11.56
C GLU A 10 -8.97 -32.66 -11.11
N PHE A 11 -8.96 -31.84 -10.06
CA PHE A 11 -7.75 -31.21 -9.54
C PHE A 11 -6.84 -32.20 -8.80
N ILE A 12 -7.43 -33.20 -8.13
CA ILE A 12 -6.67 -34.29 -7.50
C ILE A 12 -5.96 -35.14 -8.56
N GLU A 13 -6.64 -35.41 -9.66
CA GLU A 13 -6.06 -36.13 -10.80
C GLU A 13 -4.98 -35.31 -11.51
N LEU A 14 -5.18 -34.00 -11.65
CA LEU A 14 -4.16 -33.06 -12.14
C LEU A 14 -2.88 -33.10 -11.28
N LEU A 15 -3.01 -33.07 -9.95
CA LEU A 15 -1.88 -33.18 -9.01
C LEU A 15 -1.17 -34.53 -9.10
N ARG A 16 -1.91 -35.63 -9.30
CA ARG A 16 -1.29 -36.94 -9.50
C ARG A 16 -0.49 -36.98 -10.80
N ARG A 17 -1.03 -36.38 -11.87
CA ARG A 17 -0.35 -36.25 -13.18
C ARG A 17 0.90 -35.37 -13.09
N SER A 18 0.88 -34.32 -12.26
CA SER A 18 2.04 -33.44 -12.05
C SER A 18 3.25 -34.17 -11.42
N GLY A 19 3.02 -35.28 -10.71
CA GLY A 19 4.05 -36.14 -10.10
C GLY A 19 4.44 -37.38 -10.92
N SER A 20 3.94 -37.50 -12.15
CA SER A 20 4.19 -38.63 -13.05
C SER A 20 5.68 -38.79 -13.42
N SER A 21 6.08 -39.99 -13.81
CA SER A 21 7.42 -40.27 -14.35
C SER A 21 7.59 -39.80 -15.80
N ASP A 22 6.48 -39.59 -16.52
CA ASP A 22 6.50 -39.05 -17.87
C ASP A 22 6.59 -37.52 -17.82
N ARG A 23 7.69 -36.98 -18.36
CA ARG A 23 8.00 -35.55 -18.35
C ARG A 23 6.98 -34.72 -19.12
N ALA A 24 6.44 -35.21 -20.24
CA ALA A 24 5.48 -34.44 -21.04
C ALA A 24 4.14 -34.28 -20.31
N VAL A 25 3.69 -35.33 -19.63
CA VAL A 25 2.45 -35.34 -18.84
C VAL A 25 2.62 -34.54 -17.54
N ALA A 26 3.78 -34.65 -16.89
CA ALA A 26 4.06 -33.88 -15.68
C ALA A 26 4.13 -32.38 -15.96
N PHE A 27 4.80 -31.96 -17.03
CA PHE A 27 5.00 -30.55 -17.38
C PHE A 27 3.70 -29.85 -17.76
N THR A 28 2.85 -30.49 -18.57
CA THR A 28 1.53 -29.94 -18.94
C THR A 28 0.63 -29.76 -17.72
N ALA A 29 0.57 -30.75 -16.83
CA ALA A 29 -0.19 -30.65 -15.59
C ALA A 29 0.37 -29.59 -14.63
N GLN A 30 1.69 -29.44 -14.55
CA GLN A 30 2.34 -28.39 -13.75
C GLN A 30 2.02 -27.00 -14.26
N ARG A 31 2.04 -26.79 -15.58
CA ARG A 31 1.71 -25.51 -16.19
C ARG A 31 0.23 -25.14 -16.03
N GLU A 32 -0.67 -26.11 -16.10
CA GLU A 32 -2.09 -25.90 -15.79
C GLU A 32 -2.30 -25.51 -14.32
N ILE A 33 -1.55 -26.10 -13.39
CA ILE A 33 -1.55 -25.69 -11.98
C ILE A 33 -1.02 -24.26 -11.85
N ALA A 34 0.10 -23.92 -12.52
CA ALA A 34 0.70 -22.58 -12.47
C ALA A 34 -0.29 -21.50 -12.95
N LYS A 35 -0.96 -21.70 -14.09
CA LYS A 35 -1.99 -20.79 -14.60
C LYS A 35 -3.21 -20.67 -13.69
N ALA A 36 -3.62 -21.77 -13.05
CA ALA A 36 -4.74 -21.73 -12.11
C ALA A 36 -4.42 -20.89 -10.86
N LEU A 37 -3.14 -20.74 -10.51
CA LEU A 37 -2.68 -19.95 -9.38
C LEU A 37 -2.65 -18.44 -9.65
N GLU A 38 -2.57 -18.03 -10.92
CA GLU A 38 -2.63 -16.62 -11.31
C GLU A 38 -4.02 -16.00 -11.02
N VAL A 39 -5.09 -16.81 -10.96
CA VAL A 39 -6.48 -16.31 -11.11
C VAL A 39 -7.24 -16.02 -9.80
N PRO A 40 -6.73 -16.24 -8.57
CA PRO A 40 -7.30 -15.49 -7.45
C PRO A 40 -6.25 -15.02 -6.42
N ILE A 41 -5.39 -14.07 -6.81
CA ILE A 41 -4.46 -13.34 -5.92
C ILE A 41 -5.21 -12.32 -5.03
N ARG A 42 -6.30 -12.71 -4.35
CA ARG A 42 -7.11 -11.72 -3.60
C ARG A 42 -7.50 -12.13 -2.18
N LYS A 43 -7.05 -13.28 -1.69
CA LYS A 43 -7.25 -13.68 -0.30
C LYS A 43 -6.07 -14.50 0.21
N GLY A 44 -4.91 -13.85 0.31
CA GLY A 44 -3.81 -14.38 1.10
C GLY A 44 -4.30 -14.63 2.53
N VAL A 45 -4.28 -15.89 2.99
CA VAL A 45 -4.64 -16.26 4.37
C VAL A 45 -3.57 -15.78 5.37
N LEU A 46 -2.41 -15.32 4.88
CA LEU A 46 -1.26 -14.91 5.68
C LEU A 46 -1.03 -13.41 5.66
N PHE A 47 -0.98 -12.80 4.47
CA PHE A 47 -0.86 -11.36 4.29
C PHE A 47 -1.97 -10.90 3.34
N GLY A 48 -2.73 -9.91 3.77
CA GLY A 48 -3.70 -9.20 2.93
C GLY A 48 -3.03 -8.05 2.18
N ASP A 49 -3.70 -7.53 1.17
CA ASP A 49 -3.26 -6.35 0.44
C ASP A 49 -3.65 -5.07 1.20
N VAL A 50 -2.67 -4.21 1.47
CA VAL A 50 -2.87 -2.93 2.18
C VAL A 50 -2.38 -1.72 1.37
N VAL A 51 -1.99 -1.91 0.12
CA VAL A 51 -1.35 -0.87 -0.72
C VAL A 51 -2.16 -0.55 -1.97
N THR A 52 -2.86 -1.51 -2.57
CA THR A 52 -3.59 -1.29 -3.84
C THR A 52 -4.76 -0.31 -3.72
N SER A 53 -5.30 -0.08 -2.52
CA SER A 53 -6.31 0.97 -2.30
C SER A 53 -5.72 2.38 -2.37
N ILE A 54 -4.42 2.51 -2.12
CA ILE A 54 -3.70 3.79 -2.03
C ILE A 54 -3.15 4.19 -3.40
N TYR A 55 -2.58 3.24 -4.12
CA TYR A 55 -1.88 3.48 -5.38
C TYR A 55 -2.76 3.21 -6.60
N GLU A 56 -2.64 4.07 -7.61
CA GLU A 56 -3.24 3.82 -8.91
C GLU A 56 -2.33 2.91 -9.75
N ALA A 57 -2.83 1.71 -10.08
CA ALA A 57 -2.15 0.78 -10.96
C ALA A 57 -2.19 1.28 -12.40
N MET A 58 -1.01 1.54 -12.98
CA MET A 58 -0.85 2.01 -14.34
C MET A 58 -0.19 0.92 -15.17
N PRO A 59 -0.96 0.14 -15.95
CA PRO A 59 -0.39 -0.88 -16.82
C PRO A 59 0.39 -0.19 -17.95
N LEU A 60 1.66 -0.57 -18.08
CA LEU A 60 2.57 -0.06 -19.09
C LEU A 60 2.98 -1.17 -20.03
N GLU A 61 3.18 -0.80 -21.29
CA GLU A 61 3.79 -1.70 -22.25
C GLU A 61 5.25 -2.02 -21.84
N PRO A 62 5.76 -3.24 -22.09
CA PRO A 62 7.10 -3.65 -21.63
C PRO A 62 8.25 -2.74 -22.07
N ALA A 63 8.09 -2.01 -23.18
CA ALA A 63 9.08 -1.08 -23.73
C ALA A 63 8.80 0.40 -23.38
N ALA A 64 7.70 0.71 -22.68
CA ALA A 64 7.35 2.07 -22.30
C ALA A 64 8.11 2.52 -21.05
N SER A 65 8.55 3.78 -21.07
CA SER A 65 9.09 4.46 -19.90
C SER A 65 7.95 5.12 -19.10
N PRO A 66 7.84 4.88 -17.79
CA PRO A 66 6.92 5.60 -16.89
C PRO A 66 7.41 7.03 -16.64
N GLU A 67 7.18 7.91 -17.62
CA GLU A 67 7.47 9.34 -17.52
C GLU A 67 6.20 10.11 -17.12
N PHE A 68 6.27 10.82 -16.00
CA PHE A 68 5.19 11.66 -15.50
C PHE A 68 5.55 13.13 -15.72
N PRO A 69 4.81 13.88 -16.56
CA PRO A 69 5.08 15.29 -16.74
C PRO A 69 4.76 16.04 -15.44
N LEU A 70 5.71 16.86 -14.98
CA LEU A 70 5.47 17.77 -13.86
C LEU A 70 4.60 18.93 -14.34
N ASP A 71 3.78 19.48 -13.44
CA ASP A 71 3.03 20.69 -13.77
C ASP A 71 3.99 21.83 -14.15
N LEU A 72 3.58 22.60 -15.15
CA LEU A 72 4.34 23.70 -15.74
C LEU A 72 4.52 24.87 -14.77
N LEU A 73 3.68 24.94 -13.74
CA LEU A 73 3.74 25.94 -12.68
C LEU A 73 4.19 25.27 -11.37
N ALA A 74 5.44 25.51 -10.98
CA ALA A 74 5.91 25.14 -9.67
C ALA A 74 5.12 25.92 -8.60
N PRO A 75 4.58 25.27 -7.56
CA PRO A 75 3.89 25.97 -6.47
C PRO A 75 4.80 27.03 -5.83
N GLY A 76 4.38 28.30 -5.86
CA GLY A 76 5.17 29.44 -5.36
C GLY A 76 5.78 30.33 -6.46
N THR A 77 5.93 29.85 -7.69
CA THR A 77 6.31 30.66 -8.87
C THR A 77 5.09 31.19 -9.64
N GLU A 78 3.88 31.03 -9.09
CA GLU A 78 2.63 31.56 -9.65
C GLU A 78 2.69 33.08 -9.93
N THR A 79 3.52 33.80 -9.16
CA THR A 79 3.74 35.24 -9.32
C THR A 79 4.53 35.59 -10.60
N ASP A 80 5.29 34.64 -11.14
CA ASP A 80 6.12 34.85 -12.34
C ASP A 80 5.29 34.85 -13.63
N HIS A 81 4.08 34.27 -13.58
CA HIS A 81 3.11 34.23 -14.69
C HIS A 81 1.90 35.17 -14.47
N VAL A 82 2.14 36.36 -13.92
CA VAL A 82 1.10 37.39 -13.70
C VAL A 82 0.94 38.35 -14.88
N ALA A 83 -0.31 38.69 -15.22
CA ALA A 83 -0.65 39.71 -16.20
C ALA A 83 -0.28 41.12 -15.69
N TYR A 84 0.31 41.95 -16.55
CA TYR A 84 0.66 43.32 -16.23
C TYR A 84 -0.17 44.30 -17.07
N THR A 85 -0.35 45.52 -16.56
CA THR A 85 -1.07 46.58 -17.28
C THR A 85 -0.24 47.10 -18.45
N ASN A 86 -0.76 46.99 -19.67
CA ASN A 86 -0.14 47.53 -20.88
C ASN A 86 -0.60 48.99 -21.11
N PRO A 87 0.31 49.99 -21.19
CA PRO A 87 -0.03 51.39 -21.44
C PRO A 87 -0.50 51.70 -22.88
N GLY A 88 -0.66 50.69 -23.75
CA GLY A 88 -1.31 50.80 -25.06
C GLY A 88 -0.36 50.84 -26.25
N ASN A 89 0.94 50.67 -26.03
CA ASN A 89 1.96 50.64 -27.08
C ASN A 89 3.15 49.72 -26.70
N GLY A 90 3.82 49.15 -27.71
CA GLY A 90 4.98 48.25 -27.53
C GLY A 90 4.65 46.77 -27.70
N ARG A 91 5.69 45.92 -27.72
CA ARG A 91 5.56 44.45 -27.77
C ARG A 91 5.35 43.92 -26.36
N ILE A 92 4.32 43.09 -26.20
CA ILE A 92 4.07 42.32 -24.98
C ILE A 92 5.23 41.32 -24.83
N PRO A 93 6.03 41.33 -23.74
CA PRO A 93 7.00 40.29 -23.45
C PRO A 93 6.38 38.89 -23.53
N GLU A 94 7.05 38.02 -24.28
CA GLU A 94 6.73 36.60 -24.38
C GLU A 94 7.26 35.89 -23.12
N ARG A 95 6.43 35.04 -22.52
CA ARG A 95 6.84 34.13 -21.45
C ARG A 95 6.76 32.71 -22.01
N HIS A 96 7.90 32.05 -22.08
CA HIS A 96 7.98 30.66 -22.47
C HIS A 96 7.77 29.78 -21.25
N VAL A 97 7.11 28.65 -21.46
CA VAL A 97 6.86 27.65 -20.44
C VAL A 97 7.60 26.39 -20.87
N GLU A 98 8.40 25.84 -19.98
CA GLU A 98 9.15 24.59 -20.15
C GLU A 98 8.60 23.58 -19.14
N GLY A 99 8.41 22.33 -19.58
CA GLY A 99 7.93 21.25 -18.73
C GLY A 99 9.08 20.31 -18.38
N ASP A 100 9.10 19.88 -17.12
CA ASP A 100 10.00 18.83 -16.63
C ASP A 100 9.21 17.51 -16.48
N TYR A 101 9.91 16.40 -16.27
CA TYR A 101 9.29 15.09 -16.04
C TYR A 101 9.99 14.32 -14.92
N VAL A 102 9.22 13.50 -14.22
CA VAL A 102 9.70 12.57 -13.20
C VAL A 102 9.57 11.15 -13.74
N MET A 103 10.64 10.35 -13.61
CA MET A 103 10.61 8.93 -13.95
C MET A 103 10.50 8.08 -12.70
N VAL A 104 9.52 7.16 -12.69
CA VAL A 104 9.38 6.17 -11.61
C VAL A 104 9.94 4.84 -12.09
N ASN A 105 11.10 4.43 -11.57
CA ASN A 105 11.73 3.18 -12.02
C ASN A 105 10.89 1.96 -11.63
N THR A 106 10.74 1.03 -12.57
CA THR A 106 10.19 -0.30 -12.31
C THR A 106 11.31 -1.28 -11.99
N TYR A 107 11.03 -2.27 -11.16
CA TYR A 107 11.97 -3.32 -10.78
C TYR A 107 11.28 -4.69 -10.73
N GLY A 108 12.06 -5.73 -10.99
CA GLY A 108 11.59 -7.10 -10.94
C GLY A 108 11.52 -7.63 -9.50
N ILE A 109 10.37 -8.18 -9.12
CA ILE A 109 10.19 -8.99 -7.93
C ILE A 109 10.07 -10.45 -8.33
N SER A 110 10.77 -11.32 -7.62
CA SER A 110 10.78 -12.75 -7.90
C SER A 110 10.71 -13.54 -6.60
N SER A 111 9.97 -14.64 -6.62
CA SER A 111 9.89 -15.58 -5.50
C SER A 111 9.78 -17.00 -6.05
N SER A 112 10.27 -17.98 -5.30
CA SER A 112 10.17 -19.38 -5.65
C SER A 112 9.83 -20.24 -4.45
N ILE A 113 9.10 -21.32 -4.68
CA ILE A 113 8.81 -22.32 -3.67
C ILE A 113 8.89 -23.71 -4.25
N ASP A 114 9.42 -24.64 -3.46
CA ASP A 114 9.55 -26.01 -3.89
C ASP A 114 9.29 -27.03 -2.79
N PHE A 115 8.82 -28.21 -3.20
CA PHE A 115 8.42 -29.30 -2.32
C PHE A 115 8.85 -30.65 -2.90
N LEU A 116 8.89 -31.66 -2.03
CA LEU A 116 9.30 -33.01 -2.43
C LEU A 116 8.28 -33.64 -3.38
N LEU A 117 8.75 -34.27 -4.45
CA LEU A 117 7.92 -34.91 -5.48
C LEU A 117 7.08 -36.08 -4.93
N LYS A 118 7.47 -36.63 -3.78
CA LYS A 118 6.66 -37.59 -3.01
C LYS A 118 5.28 -37.02 -2.65
N TYR A 119 5.19 -35.73 -2.30
CA TYR A 119 3.93 -35.10 -1.92
C TYR A 119 2.99 -34.89 -3.10
N ALA A 120 3.53 -34.63 -4.29
CA ALA A 120 2.76 -34.62 -5.53
C ALA A 120 2.23 -36.02 -5.88
N ARG A 121 3.10 -37.05 -5.82
CA ARG A 121 2.72 -38.45 -6.09
C ARG A 121 1.64 -38.98 -5.14
N SER A 122 1.71 -38.62 -3.87
CA SER A 122 0.70 -39.01 -2.89
C SER A 122 -0.56 -38.13 -2.92
N ALA A 123 -0.62 -37.14 -3.82
CA ALA A 123 -1.71 -36.17 -3.93
C ALA A 123 -2.05 -35.46 -2.59
N ASN A 124 -1.02 -35.13 -1.79
CA ASN A 124 -1.20 -34.46 -0.51
C ASN A 124 -1.52 -32.97 -0.70
N TRP A 125 -2.79 -32.67 -1.01
CA TRP A 125 -3.23 -31.33 -1.38
C TRP A 125 -2.98 -30.28 -0.29
N ASN A 126 -3.07 -30.64 1.00
CA ASN A 126 -2.83 -29.72 2.12
C ASN A 126 -1.42 -29.10 2.08
N ILE A 127 -0.42 -29.87 1.65
CA ILE A 127 0.98 -29.40 1.59
C ILE A 127 1.17 -28.53 0.36
N VAL A 128 0.65 -28.97 -0.80
CA VAL A 128 0.78 -28.22 -2.06
C VAL A 128 0.03 -26.89 -1.97
N SER A 129 -1.22 -26.89 -1.50
CA SER A 129 -2.01 -25.67 -1.31
C SER A 129 -1.36 -24.70 -0.32
N ARG A 130 -0.80 -25.20 0.79
CA ARG A 130 -0.07 -24.36 1.74
C ARG A 130 1.19 -23.77 1.12
N ALA A 131 1.94 -24.55 0.35
CA ALA A 131 3.11 -24.04 -0.36
C ALA A 131 2.71 -22.93 -1.36
N MET A 132 1.60 -23.11 -2.07
CA MET A 132 1.10 -22.07 -2.98
C MET A 132 0.65 -20.80 -2.23
N GLN A 133 -0.05 -20.94 -1.10
CA GLN A 133 -0.41 -19.80 -0.26
C GLN A 133 0.81 -19.04 0.27
N VAL A 134 1.89 -19.75 0.59
CA VAL A 134 3.15 -19.12 1.04
C VAL A 134 3.78 -18.32 -0.10
N LEU A 135 3.80 -18.86 -1.33
CA LEU A 135 4.29 -18.15 -2.51
C LEU A 135 3.47 -16.87 -2.76
N GLU A 136 2.15 -16.96 -2.75
CA GLU A 136 1.25 -15.81 -2.89
C GLU A 136 1.55 -14.75 -1.81
N SER A 137 1.62 -15.18 -0.55
CA SER A 137 1.87 -14.29 0.57
C SER A 137 3.23 -13.59 0.50
N SER A 138 4.22 -14.21 -0.15
CA SER A 138 5.54 -13.60 -0.33
C SER A 138 5.53 -12.44 -1.33
N PHE A 139 4.76 -12.55 -2.41
CA PHE A 139 4.56 -11.44 -3.35
C PHE A 139 3.75 -10.33 -2.69
N VAL A 140 2.62 -10.67 -2.07
CA VAL A 140 1.76 -9.67 -1.40
C VAL A 140 2.53 -8.91 -0.32
N LYS A 141 3.29 -9.61 0.54
CA LYS A 141 4.11 -8.93 1.56
C LYS A 141 5.13 -7.98 0.92
N LYS A 142 5.86 -8.43 -0.11
CA LYS A 142 6.88 -7.59 -0.76
C LYS A 142 6.27 -6.34 -1.40
N ILE A 143 5.13 -6.49 -2.08
CA ILE A 143 4.37 -5.38 -2.68
C ILE A 143 3.93 -4.39 -1.60
N ASN A 144 3.41 -4.90 -0.47
CA ASN A 144 2.98 -4.06 0.65
C ASN A 144 4.14 -3.27 1.25
N ASP A 145 5.24 -3.94 1.57
CA ASP A 145 6.39 -3.32 2.22
C ASP A 145 7.01 -2.25 1.32
N ASP A 146 7.17 -2.53 0.02
CA ASP A 146 7.74 -1.56 -0.91
C ASP A 146 6.85 -0.33 -1.12
N GLY A 147 5.53 -0.51 -1.19
CA GLY A 147 4.56 0.59 -1.24
C GLY A 147 4.61 1.46 0.01
N TRP A 148 4.53 0.83 1.20
CA TRP A 148 4.59 1.55 2.47
C TRP A 148 5.94 2.22 2.73
N HIS A 149 7.06 1.57 2.41
CA HIS A 149 8.38 2.20 2.51
C HIS A 149 8.48 3.46 1.64
N THR A 150 7.88 3.44 0.45
CA THR A 150 7.84 4.62 -0.43
C THR A 150 7.00 5.75 0.17
N LEU A 151 5.84 5.44 0.78
CA LEU A 151 5.02 6.42 1.50
C LEU A 151 5.73 7.00 2.72
N LEU A 152 6.38 6.16 3.51
CA LEU A 152 7.11 6.58 4.71
C LEU A 152 8.31 7.46 4.36
N ALA A 153 9.05 7.13 3.29
CA ALA A 153 10.12 7.97 2.78
C ALA A 153 9.60 9.35 2.36
N ALA A 154 8.45 9.42 1.67
CA ALA A 154 7.81 10.68 1.32
C ALA A 154 7.34 11.47 2.56
N ALA A 155 6.89 10.79 3.61
CA ALA A 155 6.50 11.41 4.87
C ALA A 155 7.69 12.05 5.60
N VAL A 156 8.84 11.36 5.61
CA VAL A 156 10.09 11.89 6.19
C VAL A 156 10.61 13.07 5.38
N ASP A 157 10.61 12.99 4.05
CA ASP A 157 11.03 14.08 3.17
C ASP A 157 10.15 15.33 3.33
N ARG A 158 8.83 15.15 3.54
CA ARG A 158 7.94 16.26 3.89
C ARG A 158 8.38 16.97 5.18
N ASN A 159 9.03 16.25 6.09
CA ASN A 159 9.63 16.78 7.31
C ASN A 159 8.65 17.62 8.18
N ILE A 160 7.41 17.14 8.29
CA ILE A 160 6.37 17.71 9.15
C ILE A 160 5.79 16.58 9.99
N LEU A 161 6.02 16.65 11.30
CA LEU A 161 5.38 15.79 12.29
C LEU A 161 4.25 16.54 12.99
N VAL A 162 3.07 15.93 13.09
CA VAL A 162 1.92 16.47 13.82
C VAL A 162 1.64 15.61 15.03
N TYR A 163 1.58 16.24 16.20
CA TYR A 163 1.29 15.58 17.46
C TYR A 163 0.37 16.46 18.31
N ASP A 164 -0.25 15.87 19.33
CA ASP A 164 -1.05 16.60 20.31
C ASP A 164 -0.27 16.76 21.63
N ALA A 165 0.28 17.95 21.86
CA ALA A 165 1.11 18.23 23.04
C ALA A 165 0.37 18.11 24.39
N ASP A 166 -0.97 18.09 24.37
CA ASP A 166 -1.80 17.96 25.56
C ASP A 166 -2.23 16.50 25.84
N ALA A 167 -1.86 15.55 24.97
CA ALA A 167 -2.20 14.13 25.11
C ALA A 167 -1.29 13.40 26.11
N ALA A 168 -1.82 12.34 26.75
CA ALA A 168 -0.99 11.41 27.49
C ALA A 168 -0.17 10.54 26.52
N ALA A 169 0.96 10.00 26.99
CA ALA A 169 1.83 9.15 26.17
C ALA A 169 1.08 7.92 25.62
N GLY A 170 1.14 7.72 24.31
CA GLY A 170 0.49 6.61 23.61
C GLY A 170 -1.01 6.78 23.44
N GLN A 171 -1.57 7.99 23.66
CA GLN A 171 -3.01 8.21 23.63
C GLN A 171 -3.48 8.81 22.31
N PHE A 172 -4.29 8.05 21.56
CA PHE A 172 -4.92 8.56 20.35
C PHE A 172 -6.10 9.50 20.66
N THR A 173 -5.94 10.79 20.35
CA THR A 173 -6.96 11.81 20.65
C THR A 173 -7.72 12.29 19.40
N LYS A 174 -8.99 12.69 19.59
CA LYS A 174 -9.75 13.38 18.54
C LYS A 174 -9.08 14.69 18.07
N ARG A 175 -8.33 15.33 18.96
CA ARG A 175 -7.64 16.58 18.66
C ARG A 175 -6.48 16.34 17.69
N LEU A 176 -5.75 15.22 17.80
CA LEU A 176 -4.76 14.82 16.82
C LEU A 176 -5.34 14.76 15.40
N VAL A 177 -6.48 14.07 15.24
CA VAL A 177 -7.17 13.99 13.93
C VAL A 177 -7.52 15.40 13.42
N SER A 178 -8.04 16.27 14.30
CA SER A 178 -8.34 17.66 13.91
C SER A 178 -7.08 18.45 13.51
N LEU A 179 -5.98 18.29 14.24
CA LEU A 179 -4.71 18.96 13.94
C LEU A 179 -4.17 18.49 12.60
N LEU A 180 -4.12 17.17 12.35
CA LEU A 180 -3.72 16.59 11.07
C LEU A 180 -4.53 17.19 9.90
N LYS A 181 -5.86 17.30 10.04
CA LYS A 181 -6.71 17.95 9.02
C LYS A 181 -6.29 19.40 8.75
N THR A 182 -6.06 20.19 9.80
CA THR A 182 -5.68 21.60 9.65
C THR A 182 -4.29 21.76 9.04
N VAL A 183 -3.33 20.92 9.43
CA VAL A 183 -1.96 20.95 8.93
C VAL A 183 -1.92 20.52 7.46
N MET A 184 -2.64 19.45 7.10
CA MET A 184 -2.76 19.00 5.71
C MET A 184 -3.34 20.10 4.81
N ARG A 185 -4.40 20.78 5.28
CA ARG A 185 -5.03 21.88 4.53
C ARG A 185 -4.13 23.10 4.40
N ARG A 186 -3.39 23.47 5.45
CA ARG A 186 -2.52 24.66 5.44
C ARG A 186 -1.27 24.47 4.58
N ASN A 187 -0.71 23.26 4.57
CA ASN A 187 0.51 22.93 3.84
C ASN A 187 0.25 22.24 2.49
N GLY A 188 -1.01 22.16 2.06
CA GLY A 188 -1.41 21.58 0.77
C GLY A 188 -1.17 22.50 -0.43
N GLY A 189 -0.68 23.73 -0.23
CA GLY A 189 -0.51 24.73 -1.29
C GLY A 189 -1.79 25.47 -1.65
N GLY A 190 -1.67 26.49 -2.51
CA GLY A 190 -2.79 27.34 -2.93
C GLY A 190 -3.27 28.32 -1.85
N ASN A 191 -4.47 28.90 -2.05
CA ASN A 191 -5.09 29.84 -1.12
C ASN A 191 -6.37 29.25 -0.49
N SER A 192 -7.07 30.01 0.37
CA SER A 192 -8.26 29.54 1.09
C SER A 192 -9.38 28.97 0.19
N VAL A 193 -9.40 29.31 -1.09
CA VAL A 193 -10.40 28.87 -2.09
C VAL A 193 -9.89 27.67 -2.90
N THR A 194 -8.59 27.61 -3.18
CA THR A 194 -7.99 26.60 -4.07
C THR A 194 -7.17 25.52 -3.36
N ALA A 195 -7.01 25.57 -2.03
CA ALA A 195 -6.17 24.63 -1.30
C ALA A 195 -6.60 23.18 -1.53
N PRO A 196 -5.78 22.35 -2.23
CA PRO A 196 -6.16 21.01 -2.64
C PRO A 196 -6.08 20.02 -1.47
N GLY A 197 -5.13 20.20 -0.53
CA GLY A 197 -4.86 19.25 0.55
C GLY A 197 -6.08 18.97 1.45
N ARG A 198 -6.54 17.72 1.46
CA ARG A 198 -7.60 17.19 2.33
C ARG A 198 -7.13 15.89 2.95
N LEU A 199 -7.14 15.79 4.27
CA LEU A 199 -6.94 14.49 4.91
C LEU A 199 -8.20 13.63 4.67
N THR A 200 -8.06 12.56 3.89
CA THR A 200 -9.16 11.64 3.57
C THR A 200 -9.06 10.34 4.35
N ASP A 201 -7.85 9.82 4.51
CA ASP A 201 -7.57 8.51 5.10
C ASP A 201 -6.43 8.65 6.10
N LEU A 202 -6.51 7.87 7.17
CA LEU A 202 -5.53 7.82 8.24
C LEU A 202 -5.26 6.36 8.57
N TYR A 203 -3.99 5.98 8.51
CA TYR A 203 -3.49 4.65 8.77
C TYR A 203 -2.78 4.65 10.11
N CYS A 204 -3.30 3.87 11.05
CA CYS A 204 -2.80 3.81 12.41
C CYS A 204 -2.74 2.36 12.92
N SER A 205 -2.12 2.17 14.06
CA SER A 205 -2.11 0.92 14.80
C SER A 205 -3.55 0.54 15.25
N PRO A 206 -3.85 -0.76 15.44
CA PRO A 206 -5.09 -1.21 16.09
C PRO A 206 -5.25 -0.66 17.51
N GLU A 207 -4.15 -0.36 18.20
CA GLU A 207 -4.09 0.28 19.51
C GLU A 207 -4.77 1.66 19.49
N ALA A 208 -4.56 2.44 18.43
CA ALA A 208 -5.28 3.72 18.24
C ALA A 208 -6.81 3.53 18.16
N ILE A 209 -7.27 2.42 17.59
CA ILE A 209 -8.70 2.10 17.50
C ILE A 209 -9.25 1.68 18.87
N GLU A 210 -8.46 0.96 19.68
CA GLU A 210 -8.82 0.64 21.06
C GLU A 210 -9.02 1.91 21.90
N ASP A 211 -8.13 2.88 21.75
CA ASP A 211 -8.23 4.18 22.41
C ASP A 211 -9.51 4.94 22.06
N ILE A 212 -9.98 4.87 20.81
CA ILE A 212 -11.25 5.47 20.39
C ILE A 212 -12.43 4.84 21.14
N ARG A 213 -12.37 3.55 21.47
CA ARG A 213 -13.39 2.89 22.30
C ARG A 213 -13.36 3.42 23.74
N ASN A 214 -12.20 3.86 24.22
CA ASN A 214 -12.05 4.42 25.55
C ASN A 214 -12.44 5.91 25.67
N TRP A 215 -12.90 6.56 24.61
CA TRP A 215 -13.35 7.96 24.64
C TRP A 215 -14.62 8.15 25.51
N GLY A 216 -14.56 9.09 26.45
CA GLY A 216 -15.60 9.39 27.42
C GLY A 216 -16.78 10.22 26.91
N VAL A 217 -17.78 10.45 27.78
CA VAL A 217 -19.02 11.22 27.49
C VAL A 217 -18.74 12.72 27.26
N ASP A 218 -17.64 13.22 27.82
CA ASP A 218 -17.11 14.55 27.54
C ASP A 218 -16.58 14.67 26.10
N GLN A 219 -16.25 13.54 25.48
CA GLN A 219 -15.62 13.50 24.16
C GLN A 219 -16.56 13.08 23.03
N LEU A 220 -17.51 12.18 23.31
CA LEU A 220 -18.52 11.64 22.40
C LEU A 220 -19.91 11.69 23.04
N ASP A 221 -20.94 11.93 22.23
CA ASP A 221 -22.33 11.84 22.68
C ASP A 221 -22.76 10.36 22.89
N GLU A 222 -23.82 10.17 23.68
CA GLU A 222 -24.25 8.83 24.10
C GLU A 222 -24.72 7.93 22.93
N VAL A 223 -25.22 8.51 21.84
CA VAL A 223 -25.66 7.76 20.65
C VAL A 223 -24.46 7.24 19.86
N SER A 224 -23.51 8.12 19.50
CA SER A 224 -22.29 7.72 18.79
C SER A 224 -21.45 6.74 19.61
N ARG A 225 -21.43 6.91 20.94
CA ARG A 225 -20.75 5.98 21.84
C ARG A 225 -21.39 4.59 21.84
N ARG A 226 -22.73 4.50 21.80
CA ARG A 226 -23.42 3.22 21.64
C ARG A 226 -23.07 2.56 20.31
N GLU A 227 -22.97 3.35 19.24
CA GLU A 227 -22.56 2.84 17.92
C GLU A 227 -21.12 2.32 17.93
N ILE A 228 -20.18 3.03 18.55
CA ILE A 228 -18.78 2.58 18.71
C ILE A 228 -18.70 1.30 19.57
N TYR A 229 -19.45 1.21 20.67
CA TYR A 229 -19.41 0.00 21.52
C TYR A 229 -20.15 -1.21 20.94
N THR A 230 -21.10 -0.99 20.03
CA THR A 230 -21.83 -2.08 19.35
C THR A 230 -21.26 -2.40 17.98
N ALA A 231 -20.31 -1.61 17.49
CA ALA A 231 -19.56 -1.90 16.29
C ALA A 231 -18.71 -3.16 16.52
N THR A 232 -18.82 -4.09 15.58
CA THR A 232 -17.85 -5.17 15.40
C THR A 232 -16.50 -4.59 14.99
N ASP A 233 -15.41 -5.35 15.10
CA ASP A 233 -14.06 -4.87 14.75
C ASP A 233 -13.98 -4.31 13.31
N ASP A 234 -14.80 -4.82 12.37
CA ASP A 234 -14.96 -4.28 10.99
C ASP A 234 -16.16 -3.30 10.83
N GLY A 235 -16.59 -2.62 11.90
CA GLY A 235 -17.82 -1.83 11.94
C GLY A 235 -17.69 -0.41 11.39
N PRO A 236 -18.66 0.10 10.57
CA PRO A 236 -18.56 1.38 9.86
C PRO A 236 -18.50 2.64 10.75
N ALA A 237 -18.80 2.52 12.06
CA ALA A 237 -18.82 3.64 13.00
C ALA A 237 -17.44 3.95 13.60
N ILE A 238 -16.57 2.94 13.72
CA ILE A 238 -15.19 3.11 14.22
C ILE A 238 -14.26 3.54 13.08
N THR A 239 -14.60 3.18 11.84
CA THR A 239 -13.77 3.43 10.65
C THR A 239 -13.81 4.87 10.14
N ARG A 240 -14.47 5.83 10.83
CA ARG A 240 -14.51 7.23 10.36
C ARG A 240 -14.64 8.27 11.47
N VAL A 241 -13.67 9.17 11.58
CA VAL A 241 -13.67 10.30 12.54
C VAL A 241 -13.51 11.63 11.79
N PHE A 242 -14.39 12.60 12.07
CA PHE A 242 -14.45 13.90 11.36
C PHE A 242 -14.48 13.79 9.83
N GLY A 243 -15.04 12.71 9.27
CA GLY A 243 -15.06 12.48 7.82
C GLY A 243 -13.73 11.98 7.22
N VAL A 244 -12.77 11.59 8.06
CA VAL A 244 -11.53 10.90 7.68
C VAL A 244 -11.73 9.40 7.94
N ASN A 245 -11.41 8.54 6.97
CA ASN A 245 -11.47 7.10 7.17
C ASN A 245 -10.27 6.63 7.99
N LEU A 246 -10.51 5.77 8.97
CA LEU A 246 -9.47 5.14 9.77
C LEU A 246 -9.26 3.72 9.26
N HIS A 247 -8.00 3.37 9.01
CA HIS A 247 -7.57 2.04 8.61
C HIS A 247 -6.56 1.54 9.64
N ASP A 248 -6.86 0.42 10.27
CA ASP A 248 -5.93 -0.26 11.16
C ASP A 248 -4.95 -1.13 10.38
N ILE A 249 -3.67 -0.94 10.67
CA ILE A 249 -2.57 -1.71 10.11
C ILE A 249 -1.66 -2.11 11.26
N PHE A 250 -1.48 -3.41 11.46
CA PHE A 250 -0.72 -3.98 12.58
C PHE A 250 0.75 -3.53 12.59
N GLU A 251 1.30 -3.25 11.42
CA GLU A 251 2.70 -2.90 11.20
C GLU A 251 3.09 -1.49 11.69
N PHE A 252 2.12 -0.65 12.07
CA PHE A 252 2.33 0.71 12.59
C PHE A 252 2.47 0.83 14.11
N GLY A 253 2.22 -0.23 14.87
CA GLY A 253 2.31 -0.19 16.34
C GLY A 253 3.74 0.01 16.87
N ASP A 254 3.86 0.21 18.19
CA ASP A 254 5.16 0.38 18.84
C ASP A 254 6.11 -0.80 18.57
N GLY A 255 7.31 -0.47 18.09
CA GLY A 255 8.36 -1.43 17.74
C GLY A 255 8.02 -2.34 16.55
N GLN A 256 6.98 -2.05 15.78
CA GLN A 256 6.61 -2.81 14.59
C GLN A 256 7.43 -2.38 13.36
N GLU A 257 7.29 -3.13 12.26
CA GLU A 257 8.12 -3.03 11.05
C GLU A 257 8.13 -1.61 10.45
N TYR A 258 6.95 -1.00 10.25
CA TYR A 258 6.85 0.31 9.58
C TYR A 258 7.31 1.46 10.48
N GLN A 259 7.02 1.40 11.78
CA GLN A 259 7.54 2.39 12.73
C GLN A 259 9.07 2.31 12.87
N THR A 260 9.62 1.09 12.92
CA THR A 260 11.07 0.88 13.03
C THR A 260 11.77 1.39 11.78
N TYR A 261 11.21 1.13 10.59
CA TYR A 261 11.72 1.66 9.33
C TYR A 261 11.71 3.19 9.31
N PHE A 262 10.58 3.81 9.70
CA PHE A 262 10.45 5.26 9.76
C PHE A 262 11.48 5.92 10.71
N THR A 263 11.68 5.34 11.88
CA THR A 263 12.53 5.94 12.93
C THR A 263 14.01 5.59 12.78
N SER A 264 14.32 4.34 12.47
CA SER A 264 15.69 3.81 12.50
C SER A 264 16.40 3.90 11.15
N ASP A 265 15.69 3.66 10.05
CA ASP A 265 16.30 3.58 8.72
C ASP A 265 16.16 4.90 7.95
N LEU A 266 14.99 5.54 8.00
CA LEU A 266 14.75 6.82 7.33
C LEU A 266 15.17 8.04 8.17
N GLY A 267 15.39 7.88 9.47
CA GLY A 267 15.76 8.97 10.38
C GLY A 267 14.62 9.91 10.74
N GLY A 268 13.36 9.48 10.56
CA GLY A 268 12.19 10.14 11.11
C GLY A 268 12.22 10.14 12.64
N SER A 269 11.44 11.02 13.27
CA SER A 269 11.32 11.07 14.73
C SER A 269 9.87 11.21 15.13
N LEU A 270 9.53 10.58 16.26
CA LEU A 270 8.27 10.79 16.96
C LEU A 270 8.45 11.92 18.00
N ALA A 271 7.36 12.50 18.48
CA ALA A 271 7.47 13.45 19.59
C ALA A 271 7.95 12.73 20.86
N SER A 272 8.61 13.45 21.77
CA SER A 272 9.39 12.82 22.85
C SER A 272 8.59 11.98 23.85
N SER A 273 7.28 12.17 23.93
CA SER A 273 6.34 11.41 24.78
C SER A 273 5.54 10.37 24.02
N ASP A 274 5.58 10.43 22.69
CA ASP A 274 4.69 9.67 21.83
C ASP A 274 5.34 8.33 21.52
N VAL A 275 4.51 7.31 21.37
CA VAL A 275 4.93 5.91 21.29
C VAL A 275 4.65 5.35 19.90
N GLU A 276 3.62 5.84 19.22
CA GLU A 276 3.14 5.26 17.97
C GLU A 276 3.13 6.25 16.81
N LEU A 277 3.32 5.71 15.60
CA LEU A 277 3.28 6.45 14.34
C LEU A 277 1.89 6.40 13.71
N VAL A 278 1.45 7.51 13.13
CA VAL A 278 0.25 7.58 12.29
C VAL A 278 0.55 8.25 10.96
N ILE A 279 0.04 7.72 9.86
CA ILE A 279 0.21 8.30 8.53
C ILE A 279 -1.15 8.74 7.98
N GLY A 280 -1.27 10.03 7.70
CA GLY A 280 -2.42 10.63 7.03
C GLY A 280 -2.18 10.80 5.55
N LEU A 281 -3.13 10.38 4.72
CA LEU A 281 -3.09 10.49 3.27
C LEU A 281 -4.23 11.38 2.73
N ASP A 282 -3.95 12.05 1.62
CA ASP A 282 -4.93 12.70 0.76
C ASP A 282 -5.12 11.91 -0.53
N GLN A 283 -6.17 11.08 -0.56
CA GLN A 283 -6.56 10.25 -1.70
C GLN A 283 -7.74 10.87 -2.47
N ALA A 284 -8.06 12.16 -2.26
CA ALA A 284 -9.21 12.77 -2.93
C ALA A 284 -9.03 12.90 -4.45
N ALA A 285 -7.80 13.12 -4.90
CA ALA A 285 -7.43 13.11 -6.32
C ALA A 285 -6.41 11.99 -6.59
N ASN A 286 -6.77 11.08 -7.50
CA ASN A 286 -5.93 9.95 -7.92
C ASN A 286 -4.85 10.41 -8.90
N ASP A 287 -3.91 11.21 -8.43
CA ASP A 287 -2.87 11.79 -9.30
C ASP A 287 -1.47 11.77 -8.66
N SER A 288 -1.38 11.38 -7.39
CA SER A 288 -0.15 11.54 -6.58
C SER A 288 0.49 10.23 -6.19
N PHE A 289 -0.28 9.15 -6.10
CA PHE A 289 0.20 7.81 -5.74
C PHE A 289 0.12 6.91 -6.97
N VAL A 290 1.27 6.62 -7.59
CA VAL A 290 1.34 5.91 -8.86
C VAL A 290 2.08 4.58 -8.71
N MET A 291 1.53 3.54 -9.34
CA MET A 291 2.12 2.21 -9.39
C MET A 291 2.26 1.77 -10.85
N PRO A 292 3.37 2.10 -11.53
CA PRO A 292 3.65 1.56 -12.85
C PRO A 292 3.83 0.03 -12.80
N VAL A 293 3.07 -0.69 -13.61
CA VAL A 293 3.13 -2.15 -13.73
C VAL A 293 3.50 -2.51 -15.16
N LYS A 294 4.68 -3.09 -15.38
CA LYS A 294 5.11 -3.57 -16.70
C LYS A 294 4.80 -5.04 -16.93
N GLN A 295 4.84 -5.82 -15.87
CA GLN A 295 4.53 -7.25 -15.91
C GLN A 295 3.79 -7.60 -14.62
N GLU A 296 2.58 -8.12 -14.75
CA GLU A 296 1.84 -8.69 -13.62
C GLU A 296 2.53 -9.96 -13.12
N VAL A 297 2.08 -10.48 -11.96
CA VAL A 297 2.65 -11.70 -11.39
C VAL A 297 2.34 -12.88 -12.32
N GLU A 298 3.37 -13.39 -13.00
CA GLU A 298 3.30 -14.62 -13.80
C GLU A 298 4.00 -15.76 -13.06
N ILE A 299 3.39 -16.95 -13.06
CA ILE A 299 3.93 -18.13 -12.37
C ILE A 299 4.36 -19.18 -13.39
N PHE A 300 5.55 -19.72 -13.18
CA PHE A 300 6.20 -20.71 -14.02
C PHE A 300 6.59 -21.95 -13.22
N GLU A 301 6.55 -23.10 -13.89
CA GLU A 301 7.09 -24.36 -13.41
C GLU A 301 8.62 -24.43 -13.52
N ASP A 302 9.30 -24.96 -12.49
CA ASP A 302 10.74 -25.21 -12.53
C ASP A 302 11.05 -26.65 -12.99
N GLU A 303 11.52 -26.77 -14.24
CA GLU A 303 11.85 -28.06 -14.86
C GLU A 303 13.16 -28.68 -14.33
N ALA A 304 14.08 -27.87 -13.81
CA ALA A 304 15.39 -28.35 -13.36
C ALA A 304 15.29 -29.19 -12.07
N LEU A 305 14.27 -28.93 -11.24
CA LEU A 305 14.10 -29.56 -9.93
C LEU A 305 13.69 -31.04 -9.99
N HIS A 306 13.24 -31.54 -11.15
CA HIS A 306 12.84 -32.94 -11.29
C HIS A 306 14.00 -33.91 -10.98
N ARG A 307 15.23 -33.57 -11.38
CA ARG A 307 16.43 -34.37 -11.08
C ARG A 307 16.76 -34.43 -9.58
N HIS A 308 16.31 -33.44 -8.82
CA HIS A 308 16.49 -33.34 -7.38
C HIS A 308 15.35 -33.99 -6.57
N GLN A 309 14.44 -34.72 -7.24
CA GLN A 309 13.23 -35.27 -6.63
C GLN A 309 12.33 -34.20 -5.99
N ARG A 310 12.37 -32.99 -6.54
CA ARG A 310 11.57 -31.84 -6.10
C ARG A 310 10.71 -31.36 -7.26
N GLN A 311 9.62 -30.70 -6.90
CA GLN A 311 8.75 -29.97 -7.80
C GLN A 311 8.62 -28.56 -7.21
N GLY A 312 8.81 -27.54 -8.04
CA GLY A 312 8.76 -26.16 -7.60
C GLY A 312 8.13 -25.26 -8.64
N TYR A 313 7.73 -24.09 -8.17
CA TYR A 313 7.20 -23.01 -8.96
C TYR A 313 7.99 -21.74 -8.63
N TYR A 314 8.16 -20.89 -9.61
CA TYR A 314 8.73 -19.56 -9.43
C TYR A 314 7.83 -18.55 -10.12
N GLY A 315 7.75 -17.34 -9.57
CA GLY A 315 7.02 -16.25 -10.18
C GLY A 315 7.93 -15.04 -10.39
N THR A 316 7.55 -14.20 -11.34
CA THR A 316 8.17 -12.90 -11.58
C THR A 316 7.10 -11.86 -11.82
N ALA A 317 7.32 -10.66 -11.33
CA ALA A 317 6.51 -9.47 -11.64
C ALA A 317 7.44 -8.26 -11.80
N GLU A 318 7.04 -7.26 -12.56
CA GLU A 318 7.78 -6.01 -12.69
C GLU A 318 6.86 -4.83 -12.38
N ILE A 319 7.12 -4.19 -11.24
CA ILE A 319 6.31 -3.10 -10.67
C ILE A 319 7.22 -1.97 -10.18
N GLY A 320 6.65 -0.79 -9.97
CA GLY A 320 7.30 0.31 -9.27
C GLY A 320 6.29 1.08 -8.41
N PHE A 321 6.79 1.88 -7.48
CA PHE A 321 6.00 2.76 -6.64
C PHE A 321 6.55 4.17 -6.69
N GLY A 322 5.67 5.15 -6.82
CA GLY A 322 6.04 6.57 -6.84
C GLY A 322 5.04 7.42 -6.07
N VAL A 323 5.57 8.38 -5.32
CA VAL A 323 4.79 9.47 -4.71
C VAL A 323 5.18 10.75 -5.43
N LEU A 324 4.29 11.26 -6.29
CA LEU A 324 4.55 12.44 -7.12
C LEU A 324 4.42 13.75 -6.33
N ASP A 325 3.59 13.78 -5.29
CA ASP A 325 3.42 14.94 -4.41
C ASP A 325 3.47 14.52 -2.94
N ASN A 326 4.60 14.77 -2.28
CA ASN A 326 4.80 14.47 -0.86
C ASN A 326 3.86 15.29 0.06
N ARG A 327 3.28 16.40 -0.41
CA ARG A 327 2.34 17.23 0.38
C ARG A 327 1.01 16.53 0.64
N ARG A 328 0.78 15.37 0.04
CA ARG A 328 -0.38 14.50 0.28
C ARG A 328 -0.17 13.45 1.34
N VAL A 329 1.05 13.32 1.86
CA VAL A 329 1.42 12.37 2.92
C VAL A 329 1.80 13.13 4.17
N LEU A 330 1.18 12.87 5.31
CA LEU A 330 1.47 13.58 6.56
C LEU A 330 1.78 12.58 7.67
N ALA A 331 2.92 12.75 8.34
CA ALA A 331 3.24 11.98 9.53
C ALA A 331 2.66 12.65 10.78
N GLY A 332 2.14 11.84 11.69
CA GLY A 332 1.86 12.24 13.05
C GLY A 332 2.29 11.20 14.06
N SER A 333 2.27 11.57 15.33
CA SER A 333 2.59 10.68 16.45
C SER A 333 1.60 10.85 17.59
N PHE A 334 1.48 9.82 18.42
CA PHE A 334 0.69 9.81 19.65
C PHE A 334 1.26 8.84 20.68
#